data_AF-A0AAE9AXH8-F1
#
_entry.id   AF-A0AAE9AXH8-F1
#
_cell.length_a   1.000
_cell.length_b   1.000
_cell.length_c   1.000
_cell.angle_alpha   90.00
_cell.angle_beta   90.00
_cell.angle_gamma   90.00
#
_symmetry.space_group_name_H-M   'P 1'
#
loop_
_entity.id
_entity.type
_entity.pdbx_description
1 polymer ?
#
loop_
_entity_poly.entity_id
_entity_poly.type
_entity_poly.pdbx_seq_one_letter_code
_entity_poly.pdbx_strand_id
1 'polypeptide(L)'
;MRPEPLMPYARLPRAYRDLKFLHSTVDTFGRAHWLLREPLGPRGSVEPPGPYDAVVVTVADGRSHETHLSSVLPDHHVIASLPDGGFVLAAARRGRTGDDQVQVFDALGRPSWTFSVGDGIEHLLTDEAGDLWVGYFDEGIFGDPLSAPGVRRWSSTGEPLWAYTPPPGTDWIAECYALNVDRRAAWMYPYTRFPLVEVRGDGPPRARTTTVTGASGVAVHGERVAFFGGYRDDRNRLVLASLAETSVETTATTRLTRPDGAPLDPRRRVVSRGPRLYVREKPYTEWYVLDISERGRWF
;
A
#
# COMPACT_ATOMS: atom_id res chain seq x y z
N MET A 1 13.83 -6.50 -24.21
CA MET A 1 13.09 -7.55 -23.46
C MET A 1 11.62 -7.45 -23.86
N ARG A 2 10.88 -8.58 -23.92
CA ARG A 2 9.43 -8.54 -24.20
C ARG A 2 8.69 -7.90 -23.01
N PRO A 3 7.55 -7.21 -23.24
CA PRO A 3 6.71 -6.76 -22.14
C PRO A 3 6.29 -7.95 -21.26
N GLU A 4 6.23 -7.72 -19.95
CA GLU A 4 5.84 -8.73 -18.97
C GLU A 4 4.34 -8.59 -18.68
N PRO A 5 3.51 -9.61 -18.97
CA PRO A 5 2.09 -9.58 -18.66
C PRO A 5 1.87 -9.86 -17.17
N LEU A 6 1.03 -9.03 -16.54
CA LEU A 6 0.54 -9.33 -15.20
C LEU A 6 -0.39 -10.55 -15.21
N MET A 7 -0.43 -11.28 -14.10
CA MET A 7 -1.34 -12.41 -13.90
C MET A 7 -2.62 -11.96 -13.18
N PRO A 8 -3.81 -12.44 -13.55
CA PRO A 8 -5.01 -12.26 -12.73
C PRO A 8 -4.79 -12.80 -11.31
N TYR A 9 -5.21 -12.04 -10.29
CA TYR A 9 -5.00 -12.42 -8.89
C TYR A 9 -6.31 -12.63 -8.13
N ALA A 10 -7.11 -11.57 -7.99
CA ALA A 10 -8.36 -11.61 -7.25
C ALA A 10 -9.40 -10.71 -7.91
N ARG A 11 -10.66 -11.13 -7.87
CA ARG A 11 -11.78 -10.41 -8.48
C ARG A 11 -12.89 -10.22 -7.45
N LEU A 12 -13.36 -8.98 -7.32
CA LEU A 12 -14.55 -8.66 -6.55
C LEU A 12 -15.76 -9.38 -7.16
N PRO A 13 -16.52 -10.17 -6.37
CA PRO A 13 -17.69 -10.88 -6.90
C PRO A 13 -18.73 -9.93 -7.48
N ARG A 14 -19.42 -10.39 -8.55
CA ARG A 14 -20.37 -9.56 -9.31
C ARG A 14 -21.53 -9.03 -8.46
N ALA A 15 -21.88 -9.71 -7.36
CA ALA A 15 -22.92 -9.30 -6.44
C ALA A 15 -22.68 -7.90 -5.83
N TYR A 16 -21.43 -7.45 -5.76
CA TYR A 16 -21.06 -6.18 -5.15
C TYR A 16 -20.82 -5.04 -6.14
N ARG A 17 -21.04 -5.27 -7.45
CA ARG A 17 -20.72 -4.30 -8.51
C ARG A 17 -21.50 -2.98 -8.40
N ASP A 18 -22.66 -3.03 -7.75
CA ASP A 18 -23.58 -1.91 -7.60
C ASP A 18 -23.31 -1.10 -6.31
N LEU A 19 -22.38 -1.57 -5.47
CA LEU A 19 -21.90 -0.84 -4.31
C LEU A 19 -20.89 0.24 -4.69
N LYS A 20 -20.84 1.33 -3.92
CA LYS A 20 -19.83 2.38 -4.05
C LYS A 20 -18.49 1.84 -3.56
N PHE A 21 -17.52 1.77 -4.46
CA PHE A 21 -16.12 1.50 -4.12
C PHE A 21 -15.52 2.67 -3.33
N LEU A 22 -14.89 2.38 -2.19
CA LEU A 22 -14.16 3.36 -1.38
C LEU A 22 -12.65 3.14 -1.48
N HIS A 23 -12.19 1.92 -1.21
CA HIS A 23 -10.78 1.56 -1.27
C HIS A 23 -10.59 0.04 -1.42
N SER A 24 -9.38 -0.39 -1.75
CA SER A 24 -9.01 -1.80 -1.66
C SER A 24 -7.52 -1.96 -1.46
N THR A 25 -7.13 -3.06 -0.83
CA THR A 25 -5.73 -3.40 -0.53
C THR A 25 -5.50 -4.92 -0.64
N VAL A 26 -4.24 -5.34 -0.53
CA VAL A 26 -3.85 -6.74 -0.35
C VAL A 26 -3.00 -6.84 0.91
N ASP A 27 -3.34 -7.76 1.80
CA ASP A 27 -2.70 -7.90 3.11
C ASP A 27 -1.41 -8.73 3.09
N THR A 28 -0.81 -8.91 4.26
CA THR A 28 0.43 -9.69 4.44
C THR A 28 0.28 -11.16 4.11
N PHE A 29 -0.94 -11.68 4.16
CA PHE A 29 -1.28 -13.07 3.87
C PHE A 29 -1.74 -13.27 2.43
N GLY A 30 -1.75 -12.20 1.62
CA GLY A 30 -2.18 -12.23 0.23
C GLY A 30 -3.71 -12.17 0.05
N ARG A 31 -4.48 -11.88 1.09
CA ARG A 31 -5.94 -11.70 0.96
C ARG A 31 -6.22 -10.34 0.36
N ALA A 32 -7.11 -10.28 -0.63
CA ALA A 32 -7.51 -9.02 -1.26
C ALA A 32 -8.78 -8.50 -0.58
N HIS A 33 -8.80 -7.23 -0.20
CA HIS A 33 -9.92 -6.61 0.54
C HIS A 33 -10.46 -5.43 -0.24
N TRP A 34 -11.78 -5.36 -0.43
CA TRP A 34 -12.48 -4.19 -0.97
C TRP A 34 -13.38 -3.59 0.10
N LEU A 35 -13.14 -2.33 0.43
CA LEU A 35 -14.04 -1.53 1.25
C LEU A 35 -15.08 -0.88 0.33
N LEU A 36 -16.34 -1.22 0.57
CA LEU A 36 -17.49 -0.81 -0.22
C LEU A 36 -18.58 -0.26 0.70
N ARG A 37 -19.52 0.49 0.15
CA ARG A 37 -20.75 0.84 0.87
C ARG A 37 -21.93 1.02 -0.07
N GLU A 38 -23.12 1.12 0.50
CA GLU A 38 -24.32 1.46 -0.27
C GLU A 38 -24.18 2.85 -0.93
N PRO A 39 -24.63 3.00 -2.19
CA PRO A 39 -24.73 4.32 -2.81
C PRO A 39 -25.71 5.22 -2.05
N LEU A 40 -25.35 6.48 -1.86
CA LEU A 40 -26.16 7.50 -1.18
C LEU A 40 -27.38 7.99 -2.03
N GLY A 41 -27.82 7.19 -3.01
CA GLY A 41 -28.81 7.58 -4.01
C GLY A 41 -28.20 8.01 -5.37
N PRO A 42 -28.88 8.86 -6.16
CA PRO A 42 -28.44 9.28 -7.49
C PRO A 42 -27.03 9.92 -7.51
N ARG A 43 -26.37 9.90 -8.67
CA ARG A 43 -25.07 10.56 -8.84
C ARG A 43 -25.17 12.04 -8.49
N GLY A 44 -24.32 12.50 -7.56
CA GLY A 44 -24.29 13.88 -7.07
C GLY A 44 -24.95 14.09 -5.72
N SER A 45 -25.53 13.05 -5.10
CA SER A 45 -25.96 13.12 -3.70
C SER A 45 -24.81 13.57 -2.80
N VAL A 46 -25.09 14.55 -1.94
CA VAL A 46 -24.17 15.01 -0.91
C VAL A 46 -24.08 13.95 0.17
N GLU A 47 -22.85 13.66 0.59
CA GLU A 47 -22.58 12.74 1.67
C GLU A 47 -23.09 13.32 3.00
N PRO A 48 -23.97 12.62 3.73
CA PRO A 48 -24.45 13.12 5.00
C PRO A 48 -23.26 13.27 5.95
N PRO A 49 -23.20 14.36 6.74
CA PRO A 49 -22.17 14.50 7.75
C PRO A 49 -22.41 13.46 8.84
N GLY A 50 -21.45 12.55 9.05
CA GLY A 50 -21.49 11.60 10.14
C GLY A 50 -20.99 10.20 9.76
N PRO A 51 -20.93 9.29 10.74
CA PRO A 51 -20.49 7.93 10.51
C PRO A 51 -21.37 7.20 9.49
N TYR A 52 -20.78 6.22 8.79
CA TYR A 52 -21.46 5.41 7.78
C TYR A 52 -21.18 3.92 7.99
N ASP A 53 -22.06 3.07 7.47
CA ASP A 53 -21.84 1.63 7.45
C ASP A 53 -21.15 1.21 6.14
N ALA A 54 -20.26 0.23 6.25
CA ALA A 54 -19.49 -0.27 5.12
C ALA A 54 -19.44 -1.80 5.15
N VAL A 55 -19.10 -2.40 4.00
CA VAL A 55 -18.79 -3.82 3.90
C VAL A 55 -17.38 -3.98 3.37
N VAL A 56 -16.58 -4.80 4.04
CA VAL A 56 -15.32 -5.29 3.53
C VAL A 56 -15.55 -6.65 2.90
N VAL A 57 -15.35 -6.74 1.58
CA VAL A 57 -15.34 -8.01 0.86
C VAL A 57 -13.91 -8.48 0.77
N THR A 58 -13.61 -9.59 1.44
CA THR A 58 -12.29 -10.22 1.40
C THR A 58 -12.33 -11.41 0.45
N VAL A 59 -11.39 -11.48 -0.49
CA VAL A 59 -11.20 -12.60 -1.40
C VAL A 59 -9.87 -13.29 -1.13
N ALA A 60 -9.93 -14.58 -0.85
CA ALA A 60 -8.77 -15.44 -0.61
C ALA A 60 -9.11 -16.87 -1.05
N ASP A 61 -8.14 -17.59 -1.63
CA ASP A 61 -8.28 -19.00 -2.03
C ASP A 61 -9.55 -19.33 -2.84
N GLY A 62 -9.91 -18.42 -3.76
CA GLY A 62 -11.10 -18.56 -4.61
C GLY A 62 -12.45 -18.38 -3.90
N ARG A 63 -12.45 -17.99 -2.62
CA ARG A 63 -13.66 -17.72 -1.82
C ARG A 63 -13.73 -16.24 -1.46
N SER A 64 -14.94 -15.77 -1.19
CA SER A 64 -15.17 -14.42 -0.65
C SER A 64 -15.93 -14.49 0.67
N HIS A 65 -15.59 -13.61 1.62
CA HIS A 65 -16.36 -13.37 2.83
C HIS A 65 -16.58 -11.88 3.06
N GLU A 66 -17.63 -11.56 3.78
CA GLU A 66 -18.01 -10.20 4.14
C GLU A 66 -17.73 -9.94 5.62
N THR A 67 -17.25 -8.73 5.91
CA THR A 67 -17.26 -8.15 7.26
C THR A 67 -17.99 -6.82 7.18
N HIS A 68 -19.10 -6.70 7.92
CA HIS A 68 -19.91 -5.48 7.97
C HIS A 68 -19.34 -4.56 9.05
N LEU A 69 -18.85 -3.40 8.65
CA LEU A 69 -18.33 -2.38 9.55
C LEU A 69 -19.42 -1.38 9.88
N SER A 70 -19.67 -1.18 11.17
CA SER A 70 -20.66 -0.19 11.63
C SER A 70 -19.98 1.09 12.11
N SER A 71 -20.62 2.24 11.89
CA SER A 71 -20.13 3.53 12.42
C SER A 71 -18.71 3.90 11.99
N VAL A 72 -18.38 3.68 10.71
CA VAL A 72 -17.12 4.15 10.11
C VAL A 72 -17.11 5.67 10.09
N LEU A 73 -16.06 6.28 10.63
CA LEU A 73 -15.95 7.74 10.68
C LEU A 73 -15.90 8.36 9.27
N PRO A 74 -16.38 9.60 9.09
CA PRO A 74 -16.27 10.32 7.82
C PRO A 74 -14.83 10.33 7.29
N ASP A 75 -14.70 10.29 5.97
CA ASP A 75 -13.40 10.30 5.26
C ASP A 75 -12.42 9.16 5.61
N HIS A 76 -12.79 8.21 6.47
CA HIS A 76 -11.96 7.03 6.76
C HIS A 76 -12.20 5.96 5.70
N HIS A 77 -11.35 5.94 4.68
CA HIS A 77 -11.48 5.00 3.56
C HIS A 77 -10.20 4.21 3.28
N VAL A 78 -9.03 4.63 3.76
CA VAL A 78 -7.79 3.88 3.57
C VAL A 78 -7.82 2.64 4.47
N ILE A 79 -7.95 1.45 3.88
CA ILE A 79 -8.07 0.18 4.62
C ILE A 79 -6.76 -0.61 4.67
N ALA A 80 -6.48 -1.20 5.84
CA ALA A 80 -5.58 -2.33 6.06
C ALA A 80 -6.27 -3.39 6.94
N SER A 81 -5.81 -4.64 6.90
CA SER A 81 -6.36 -5.74 7.70
C SER A 81 -5.41 -6.15 8.82
N LEU A 82 -5.96 -6.51 9.97
CA LEU A 82 -5.22 -7.04 11.10
C LEU A 82 -5.11 -8.58 11.04
N PRO A 83 -4.10 -9.19 11.67
CA PRO A 83 -3.90 -10.64 11.66
C PRO A 83 -5.00 -11.43 12.37
N ASP A 84 -5.71 -10.79 13.31
CA ASP A 84 -6.85 -11.37 14.03
C ASP A 84 -8.16 -11.36 13.22
N GLY A 85 -8.13 -10.85 11.98
CA GLY A 85 -9.30 -10.71 11.12
C GLY A 85 -10.01 -9.35 11.25
N GLY A 86 -9.55 -8.48 12.14
CA GLY A 86 -10.00 -7.10 12.23
C GLY A 86 -9.50 -6.21 11.08
N PHE A 87 -9.88 -4.94 11.13
CA PHE A 87 -9.52 -3.95 10.12
C PHE A 87 -9.10 -2.64 10.75
N VAL A 88 -8.27 -1.91 10.02
CA VAL A 88 -7.93 -0.52 10.31
C VAL A 88 -8.38 0.32 9.13
N LEU A 89 -9.18 1.34 9.42
CA LEU A 89 -9.56 2.35 8.44
C LEU A 89 -8.93 3.67 8.83
N ALA A 90 -8.45 4.41 7.84
CA ALA A 90 -7.85 5.70 8.07
C ALA A 90 -8.33 6.79 7.12
N ALA A 91 -8.39 8.01 7.64
CA ALA A 91 -8.49 9.23 6.82
C ALA A 91 -7.08 9.64 6.37
N ALA A 92 -6.88 9.74 5.05
CA ALA A 92 -5.57 10.11 4.50
C ALA A 92 -5.15 11.54 4.88
N ARG A 93 -6.14 12.41 5.11
CA ARG A 93 -5.97 13.80 5.50
C ARG A 93 -6.52 14.02 6.90
N ARG A 94 -5.81 14.78 7.72
CA ARG A 94 -6.30 15.27 9.00
C ARG A 94 -7.43 16.28 8.74
N GLY A 95 -8.61 16.01 9.32
CA GLY A 95 -9.74 16.92 9.30
C GLY A 95 -9.43 18.24 10.03
N ARG A 96 -10.18 19.30 9.71
CA ARG A 96 -9.98 20.65 10.28
C ARG A 96 -10.16 20.71 11.80
N THR A 97 -10.84 19.73 12.39
CA THR A 97 -11.10 19.61 13.84
C THR A 97 -10.01 18.86 14.59
N GLY A 98 -9.00 18.33 13.88
CA GLY A 98 -7.89 17.59 14.50
C GLY A 98 -8.25 16.14 14.88
N ASP A 99 -9.29 15.58 14.25
CA ASP A 99 -9.76 14.22 14.52
C ASP A 99 -8.68 13.17 14.29
N ASP A 100 -8.77 12.07 15.04
CA ASP A 100 -7.94 10.90 14.87
C ASP A 100 -8.03 10.36 13.45
N GLN A 101 -6.88 10.03 12.86
CA GLN A 101 -6.82 9.53 11.48
C GLN A 101 -7.14 8.05 11.40
N VAL A 102 -7.05 7.30 12.49
CA VAL A 102 -7.20 5.85 12.50
C VAL A 102 -8.39 5.44 13.33
N GLN A 103 -9.18 4.50 12.79
CA GLN A 103 -10.24 3.78 13.48
C GLN A 103 -10.00 2.29 13.35
N VAL A 104 -9.99 1.58 14.48
CA VAL A 104 -9.78 0.12 14.54
C VAL A 104 -11.11 -0.60 14.67
N PHE A 105 -11.24 -1.72 13.95
CA PHE A 105 -12.39 -2.61 13.96
C PHE A 105 -11.96 -4.02 14.32
N ASP A 106 -12.74 -4.67 15.17
CA ASP A 106 -12.55 -6.10 15.45
C ASP A 106 -12.99 -6.98 14.26
N ALA A 107 -12.76 -8.29 14.37
CA ALA A 107 -13.11 -9.26 13.33
C ALA A 107 -14.63 -9.38 13.05
N LEU A 108 -15.48 -8.84 13.95
CA LEU A 108 -16.94 -8.77 13.78
C LEU A 108 -17.38 -7.43 13.17
N GLY A 109 -16.44 -6.54 12.86
CA GLY A 109 -16.70 -5.23 12.27
C GLY A 109 -17.25 -4.20 13.26
N ARG A 110 -17.02 -4.40 14.56
CA ARG A 110 -17.36 -3.41 15.59
C ARG A 110 -16.19 -2.44 15.79
N PRO A 111 -16.43 -1.12 15.82
CA PRO A 111 -15.36 -0.15 16.08
C PRO A 111 -14.89 -0.27 17.53
N SER A 112 -13.59 -0.17 17.73
CA SER A 112 -12.94 -0.36 19.04
C SER A 112 -12.39 0.96 19.60
N TRP A 113 -11.38 1.54 18.97
CA TRP A 113 -10.76 2.80 19.39
C TRP A 113 -10.21 3.57 18.19
N THR A 114 -9.85 4.82 18.43
CA THR A 114 -9.26 5.73 17.45
C THR A 114 -7.93 6.28 17.94
N PHE A 115 -7.05 6.68 17.02
CA PHE A 115 -5.82 7.38 17.35
C PHE A 115 -5.28 8.14 16.13
N SER A 116 -4.37 9.07 16.40
CA SER A 116 -3.69 9.85 15.38
C SER A 116 -2.38 9.21 14.97
N VAL A 117 -2.15 9.11 13.66
CA VAL A 117 -0.85 8.72 13.09
C VAL A 117 -0.21 9.83 12.27
N GLY A 118 -0.85 10.99 12.15
CA GLY A 118 -0.33 12.13 11.39
C GLY A 118 -1.01 12.31 10.03
N ASP A 119 -0.91 13.52 9.50
CA ASP A 119 -1.49 13.93 8.20
C ASP A 119 -0.74 13.33 7.00
N GLY A 120 -1.42 13.27 5.85
CA GLY A 120 -0.82 12.93 4.56
C GLY A 120 -0.45 11.47 4.41
N ILE A 121 -1.31 10.53 4.82
CA ILE A 121 -1.08 9.09 4.65
C ILE A 121 -1.11 8.74 3.15
N GLU A 122 0.01 8.27 2.63
CA GLU A 122 0.16 7.76 1.26
C GLU A 122 0.05 6.22 1.24
N HIS A 123 0.70 5.56 2.21
CA HIS A 123 0.69 4.11 2.38
C HIS A 123 0.25 3.74 3.79
N LEU A 124 -0.65 2.78 3.90
CA LEU A 124 -1.03 2.12 5.16
C LEU A 124 -0.99 0.60 4.94
N LEU A 125 -0.04 -0.07 5.56
CA LEU A 125 0.15 -1.51 5.49
C LEU A 125 0.32 -2.08 6.89
N THR A 126 -0.22 -3.27 7.13
CA THR A 126 -0.01 -4.05 8.35
C THR A 126 1.03 -5.12 8.12
N ASP A 127 1.93 -5.34 9.09
CA ASP A 127 2.76 -6.55 9.12
C ASP A 127 2.03 -7.72 9.82
N GLU A 128 2.72 -8.85 9.99
CA GLU A 128 2.12 -10.05 10.59
C GLU A 128 1.87 -9.94 12.08
N ALA A 129 2.57 -9.03 12.77
CA ALA A 129 2.33 -8.74 14.18
C ALA A 129 1.10 -7.83 14.35
N GLY A 130 0.60 -7.25 13.27
CA GLY A 130 -0.49 -6.27 13.28
C GLY A 130 0.01 -4.84 13.46
N ASP A 131 1.33 -4.60 13.38
CA ASP A 131 1.87 -3.26 13.45
C ASP A 131 1.62 -2.53 12.13
N LEU A 132 1.25 -1.25 12.26
CA LEU A 132 0.89 -0.37 11.17
C LEU A 132 2.13 0.36 10.66
N TRP A 133 2.51 0.06 9.43
CA TRP A 133 3.51 0.81 8.68
C TRP A 133 2.82 1.90 7.86
N VAL A 134 3.17 3.13 8.17
CA VAL A 134 2.58 4.32 7.55
C VAL A 134 3.66 5.08 6.81
N GLY A 135 3.46 5.26 5.50
CA GLY A 135 4.27 6.13 4.66
C GLY A 135 3.48 7.39 4.34
N TYR A 136 4.12 8.55 4.42
CA TYR A 136 3.46 9.84 4.22
C TYR A 136 3.89 10.52 2.91
N PHE A 137 3.03 11.37 2.37
CA PHE A 137 3.36 12.29 1.28
C PHE A 137 3.73 13.68 1.79
N ASP A 138 4.24 14.51 0.89
CA ASP A 138 4.94 15.77 1.18
C ASP A 138 4.16 16.72 2.10
N GLU A 139 2.89 16.99 1.83
CA GLU A 139 2.08 17.88 2.66
C GLU A 139 2.00 17.43 4.13
N GLY A 140 1.93 16.11 4.37
CA GLY A 140 1.97 15.56 5.71
C GLY A 140 3.35 15.72 6.35
N ILE A 141 4.39 15.34 5.61
CA ILE A 141 5.79 15.41 6.05
C ILE A 141 6.20 16.83 6.47
N PHE A 142 5.81 17.84 5.68
CA PHE A 142 6.16 19.23 5.97
C PHE A 142 5.15 19.94 6.87
N GLY A 143 3.94 19.38 7.05
CA GLY A 143 2.83 20.02 7.76
C GLY A 143 2.55 19.45 9.16
N ASP A 144 2.95 18.22 9.46
CA ASP A 144 2.60 17.51 10.70
C ASP A 144 3.84 16.87 11.36
N PRO A 145 4.15 17.20 12.63
CA PRO A 145 5.27 16.58 13.36
C PRO A 145 5.20 15.05 13.47
N LEU A 146 4.01 14.45 13.46
CA LEU A 146 3.88 12.99 13.47
C LEU A 146 4.34 12.37 12.14
N SER A 147 4.07 13.06 11.04
CA SER A 147 4.40 12.61 9.68
C SER A 147 5.80 13.02 9.23
N ALA A 148 6.44 13.98 9.91
CA ALA A 148 7.76 14.52 9.57
C ALA A 148 8.88 13.47 9.32
N PRO A 149 8.93 12.30 9.98
CA PRO A 149 9.88 11.25 9.63
C PRO A 149 9.69 10.64 8.23
N GLY A 150 8.53 10.82 7.60
CA GLY A 150 8.18 10.29 6.28
C GLY A 150 7.73 8.83 6.27
N VAL A 151 8.28 7.99 7.15
CA VAL A 151 7.77 6.63 7.42
C VAL A 151 7.82 6.34 8.92
N ARG A 152 6.75 5.71 9.44
CA ARG A 152 6.64 5.27 10.83
C ARG A 152 6.02 3.88 10.95
N ARG A 153 6.33 3.21 12.07
CA ARG A 153 5.67 1.99 12.52
C ARG A 153 4.93 2.28 13.83
N TRP A 154 3.69 1.86 13.90
CA TRP A 154 2.81 2.02 15.06
C TRP A 154 2.26 0.67 15.49
N SER A 155 1.96 0.49 16.77
CA SER A 155 1.14 -0.64 17.19
C SER A 155 -0.30 -0.46 16.70
N SER A 156 -1.09 -1.53 16.70
CA SER A 156 -2.54 -1.45 16.45
C SER A 156 -3.30 -0.66 17.53
N THR A 157 -2.66 -0.36 18.67
CA THR A 157 -3.20 0.47 19.74
C THR A 157 -2.75 1.94 19.68
N GLY A 158 -1.93 2.31 18.68
CA GLY A 158 -1.48 3.69 18.47
C GLY A 158 -0.16 4.06 19.16
N GLU A 159 0.56 3.11 19.72
CA GLU A 159 1.89 3.35 20.29
C GLU A 159 2.92 3.53 19.17
N PRO A 160 3.79 4.56 19.22
CA PRO A 160 4.86 4.72 18.25
C PRO A 160 5.97 3.69 18.53
N LEU A 161 6.16 2.75 17.61
CA LEU A 161 7.16 1.69 17.73
C LEU A 161 8.48 2.05 17.06
N TRP A 162 8.41 2.76 15.93
CA TRP A 162 9.59 3.14 15.16
C TRP A 162 9.32 4.36 14.28
N ALA A 163 10.35 5.17 14.05
CA ALA A 163 10.32 6.29 13.11
C ALA A 163 11.60 6.33 12.27
N TYR A 164 11.46 6.66 10.99
CA TYR A 164 12.61 6.79 10.11
C TYR A 164 13.58 7.85 10.62
N THR A 165 14.83 7.42 10.75
CA THR A 165 15.99 8.29 10.98
C THR A 165 16.96 8.04 9.84
N PRO A 166 17.42 9.07 9.10
CA PRO A 166 18.30 8.88 7.95
C PRO A 166 19.57 8.08 8.31
N PRO A 167 19.80 6.88 7.74
CA PRO A 167 21.10 6.23 7.86
C PRO A 167 22.20 7.04 7.14
N PRO A 168 23.48 6.79 7.44
CA PRO A 168 24.60 7.44 6.75
C PRO A 168 24.48 7.35 5.22
N GLY A 169 24.70 8.48 4.54
CA GLY A 169 24.60 8.57 3.08
C GLY A 169 23.16 8.77 2.54
N THR A 170 22.17 8.93 3.41
CA THR A 170 20.79 9.31 3.04
C THR A 170 20.37 10.62 3.69
N ASP A 171 19.29 11.20 3.16
CA ASP A 171 18.68 12.42 3.64
C ASP A 171 17.32 12.12 4.31
N TRP A 172 16.67 13.18 4.80
CA TRP A 172 15.26 13.16 5.20
C TRP A 172 14.36 12.75 4.03
N ILE A 173 13.18 12.22 4.35
CA ILE A 173 12.18 11.80 3.36
C ILE A 173 11.28 12.97 3.03
N ALA A 174 11.15 13.29 1.74
CA ALA A 174 10.20 14.29 1.24
C ALA A 174 8.87 13.68 0.81
N GLU A 175 8.87 12.41 0.42
CA GLU A 175 7.68 11.65 0.04
C GLU A 175 8.02 10.16 0.07
N CYS A 176 7.12 9.32 0.63
CA CYS A 176 7.25 7.87 0.58
C CYS A 176 6.66 7.33 -0.74
N TYR A 177 7.47 7.30 -1.81
CA TYR A 177 7.01 6.89 -3.15
C TYR A 177 6.51 5.45 -3.22
N ALA A 178 7.18 4.54 -2.52
CA ALA A 178 6.73 3.16 -2.39
C ALA A 178 7.09 2.59 -1.02
N LEU A 179 6.16 1.79 -0.50
CA LEU A 179 6.31 1.00 0.72
C LEU A 179 5.97 -0.45 0.44
N ASN A 180 6.82 -1.36 0.93
CA ASN A 180 6.60 -2.79 0.89
C ASN A 180 6.82 -3.36 2.29
N VAL A 181 5.82 -4.03 2.83
CA VAL A 181 5.90 -4.69 4.14
C VAL A 181 5.74 -6.19 3.95
N ASP A 182 6.79 -6.92 4.32
CA ASP A 182 6.89 -8.37 4.29
C ASP A 182 7.09 -8.95 5.70
N ARG A 183 7.00 -10.28 5.84
CA ARG A 183 7.18 -11.01 7.11
C ARG A 183 8.51 -10.72 7.81
N ARG A 184 9.56 -10.36 7.05
CA ARG A 184 10.94 -10.24 7.56
C ARG A 184 11.47 -8.82 7.57
N ALA A 185 10.90 -7.94 6.76
CA ALA A 185 11.43 -6.61 6.53
C ALA A 185 10.35 -5.66 5.98
N ALA A 186 10.50 -4.39 6.30
CA ALA A 186 9.87 -3.31 5.55
C ALA A 186 10.91 -2.69 4.62
N TRP A 187 10.49 -2.39 3.40
CA TRP A 187 11.27 -1.70 2.39
C TRP A 187 10.56 -0.41 2.03
N MET A 188 11.30 0.69 2.07
CA MET A 188 10.81 1.99 1.63
C MET A 188 11.70 2.53 0.53
N TYR A 189 11.07 3.28 -0.36
CA TYR A 189 11.71 3.92 -1.48
C TYR A 189 11.30 5.39 -1.49
N PRO A 190 12.01 6.25 -0.74
CA PRO A 190 11.62 7.64 -0.57
C PRO A 190 12.25 8.60 -1.59
N TYR A 191 11.55 9.69 -1.88
CA TYR A 191 12.13 10.89 -2.48
C TYR A 191 12.92 11.66 -1.39
N THR A 192 14.09 12.26 -1.64
CA THR A 192 14.57 12.89 -2.89
C THR A 192 15.48 12.04 -3.77
N ARG A 193 16.35 11.22 -3.17
CA ARG A 193 17.41 10.48 -3.89
C ARG A 193 17.04 9.05 -4.28
N PHE A 194 15.83 8.61 -3.96
CA PHE A 194 15.35 7.27 -4.27
C PHE A 194 16.22 6.12 -3.72
N PRO A 195 16.78 6.17 -2.50
CA PRO A 195 17.46 5.00 -1.95
C PRO A 195 16.47 3.85 -1.76
N LEU A 196 16.93 2.61 -1.90
CA LEU A 196 16.18 1.47 -1.39
C LEU A 196 16.59 1.25 0.07
N VAL A 197 15.68 1.54 1.00
CA VAL A 197 15.94 1.43 2.44
C VAL A 197 15.24 0.20 3.01
N GLU A 198 16.01 -0.62 3.71
CA GLU A 198 15.59 -1.85 4.35
C GLU A 198 15.54 -1.67 5.88
N VAL A 199 14.44 -2.07 6.50
CA VAL A 199 14.28 -2.14 7.95
C VAL A 199 13.95 -3.57 8.34
N ARG A 200 14.76 -4.17 9.23
CA ARG A 200 14.59 -5.53 9.74
C ARG A 200 14.46 -5.51 11.26
N GLY A 201 13.29 -5.90 11.77
CA GLY A 201 12.98 -5.78 13.19
C GLY A 201 13.24 -4.35 13.69
N ASP A 202 13.84 -4.24 14.87
CA ASP A 202 14.20 -2.95 15.48
C ASP A 202 15.64 -2.51 15.17
N GLY A 203 16.30 -3.17 14.21
CA GLY A 203 17.65 -2.84 13.79
C GLY A 203 17.72 -1.52 13.00
N PRO A 204 18.93 -0.92 12.87
CA PRO A 204 19.10 0.31 12.11
C PRO A 204 18.75 0.10 10.63
N PRO A 205 18.14 1.10 9.96
CA PRO A 205 17.83 1.02 8.54
C PRO A 205 19.10 0.90 7.70
N ARG A 206 19.04 0.09 6.64
CA ARG A 206 20.12 -0.08 5.66
C ARG A 206 19.71 0.50 4.32
N ALA A 207 20.44 1.50 3.85
CA ALA A 207 20.17 2.14 2.57
C ALA A 207 21.09 1.63 1.48
N ARG A 208 20.53 1.44 0.28
CA ARG A 208 21.27 1.13 -0.94
C ARG A 208 20.98 2.17 -2.01
N THR A 209 22.01 2.60 -2.69
CA THR A 209 21.91 3.53 -3.82
C THR A 209 21.35 2.82 -5.06
N THR A 210 20.65 3.55 -5.93
CA THR A 210 20.12 3.01 -7.19
C THR A 210 20.05 4.11 -8.24
N THR A 211 20.10 3.72 -9.50
CA THR A 211 19.88 4.60 -10.66
C THR A 211 18.40 4.70 -11.04
N VAL A 212 17.54 3.86 -10.44
CA VAL A 212 16.10 3.89 -10.67
C VAL A 212 15.51 5.13 -10.00
N THR A 213 14.54 5.77 -10.66
CA THR A 213 13.86 6.97 -10.16
C THR A 213 12.35 6.87 -10.39
N GLY A 214 11.56 7.42 -9.46
CA GLY A 214 10.11 7.59 -9.63
C GLY A 214 9.27 6.31 -9.70
N ALA A 215 9.78 5.17 -9.24
CA ALA A 215 8.97 3.96 -9.07
C ALA A 215 7.93 4.15 -7.96
N SER A 216 6.72 3.64 -8.18
CA SER A 216 5.59 3.67 -7.23
C SER A 216 5.26 2.29 -6.65
N GLY A 217 6.06 1.28 -6.97
CA GLY A 217 6.01 -0.05 -6.38
C GLY A 217 7.38 -0.69 -6.34
N VAL A 218 7.67 -1.43 -5.27
CA VAL A 218 8.94 -2.16 -5.09
C VAL A 218 8.64 -3.55 -4.55
N ALA A 219 9.02 -4.61 -5.27
CA ALA A 219 9.00 -5.98 -4.76
C ALA A 219 10.43 -6.47 -4.48
N VAL A 220 10.60 -7.25 -3.42
CA VAL A 220 11.89 -7.81 -3.02
C VAL A 220 11.76 -9.30 -2.69
N HIS A 221 12.68 -10.11 -3.21
CA HIS A 221 12.77 -11.53 -2.92
C HIS A 221 14.23 -12.00 -2.88
N GLY A 222 14.76 -12.25 -1.67
CA GLY A 222 16.18 -12.54 -1.51
C GLY A 222 17.00 -11.37 -2.01
N GLU A 223 17.88 -11.61 -3.00
CA GLU A 223 18.67 -10.55 -3.65
C GLU A 223 17.93 -9.90 -4.83
N ARG A 224 16.78 -10.42 -5.26
CA ARG A 224 16.05 -9.88 -6.43
C ARG A 224 15.17 -8.71 -6.02
N VAL A 225 15.16 -7.67 -6.85
CA VAL A 225 14.31 -6.48 -6.69
C VAL A 225 13.59 -6.18 -8.01
N ALA A 226 12.34 -5.77 -7.92
CA ALA A 226 11.62 -5.15 -9.03
C ALA A 226 11.09 -3.78 -8.61
N PHE A 227 11.42 -2.77 -9.42
CA PHE A 227 10.84 -1.43 -9.33
C PHE A 227 9.82 -1.27 -10.44
N PHE A 228 8.61 -0.86 -10.08
CA PHE A 228 7.55 -0.59 -11.04
C PHE A 228 7.12 0.87 -10.97
N GLY A 229 7.04 1.50 -12.15
CA GLY A 229 6.67 2.89 -12.28
C GLY A 229 7.80 3.76 -12.82
N GLY A 230 7.48 5.04 -12.92
CA GLY A 230 8.32 6.07 -13.49
C GLY A 230 7.47 7.25 -13.94
N TYR A 231 8.14 8.34 -14.30
CA TYR A 231 7.47 9.55 -14.78
C TYR A 231 7.11 9.45 -16.27
N ARG A 232 6.06 10.19 -16.67
CA ARG A 232 5.66 10.34 -18.08
C ARG A 232 5.50 8.99 -18.80
N ASP A 233 6.28 8.74 -19.84
CA ASP A 233 6.19 7.53 -20.67
C ASP A 233 6.73 6.28 -19.95
N ASP A 234 7.45 6.46 -18.85
CA ASP A 234 7.97 5.37 -18.01
C ASP A 234 6.98 4.90 -16.95
N ARG A 235 5.72 5.38 -16.97
CA ARG A 235 4.70 4.90 -16.04
C ARG A 235 4.62 3.39 -16.02
N ASN A 236 4.69 2.69 -17.15
CA ASN A 236 4.58 1.22 -17.18
C ASN A 236 5.94 0.51 -17.09
N ARG A 237 7.03 1.21 -16.79
CA ARG A 237 8.39 0.66 -16.72
C ARG A 237 8.51 -0.32 -15.55
N LEU A 238 9.12 -1.47 -15.83
CA LEU A 238 9.55 -2.46 -14.86
C LEU A 238 11.07 -2.56 -14.93
N VAL A 239 11.75 -2.24 -13.83
CA VAL A 239 13.20 -2.42 -13.69
C VAL A 239 13.45 -3.60 -12.76
N LEU A 240 14.17 -4.59 -13.25
CA LEU A 240 14.63 -5.73 -12.48
C LEU A 240 16.09 -5.49 -12.07
N ALA A 241 16.40 -5.80 -10.83
CA ALA A 241 17.70 -5.54 -10.25
C ALA A 241 18.09 -6.59 -9.21
N SER A 242 19.37 -6.59 -8.85
CA SER A 242 19.94 -7.35 -7.74
C SER A 242 20.43 -6.43 -6.63
N LEU A 243 20.26 -6.87 -5.38
CA LEU A 243 20.82 -6.22 -4.20
C LEU A 243 22.32 -6.53 -4.10
N ALA A 244 23.14 -5.50 -4.06
CA ALA A 244 24.50 -5.57 -3.56
C ALA A 244 24.55 -5.07 -2.10
N GLU A 245 25.75 -4.97 -1.53
CA GLU A 245 25.94 -4.50 -0.15
C GLU A 245 25.45 -3.05 0.02
N THR A 246 25.86 -2.15 -0.89
CA THR A 246 25.63 -0.69 -0.78
C THR A 246 24.85 -0.10 -1.96
N SER A 247 24.50 -0.93 -2.94
CA SER A 247 23.82 -0.51 -4.17
C SER A 247 22.76 -1.53 -4.61
N VAL A 248 21.93 -1.10 -5.56
CA VAL A 248 21.01 -1.93 -6.32
C VAL A 248 21.42 -1.88 -7.78
N GLU A 249 21.76 -3.03 -8.34
CA GLU A 249 22.33 -3.15 -9.67
C GLU A 249 21.25 -3.55 -10.67
N THR A 250 20.95 -2.67 -11.62
CA THR A 250 19.94 -2.94 -12.65
C THR A 250 20.40 -4.06 -13.57
N THR A 251 19.62 -5.13 -13.62
CA THR A 251 19.87 -6.28 -14.49
C THR A 251 19.11 -6.17 -15.81
N ALA A 252 17.88 -5.65 -15.76
CA ALA A 252 17.06 -5.50 -16.96
C ALA A 252 15.97 -4.43 -16.80
N THR A 253 15.54 -3.89 -17.94
CA THR A 253 14.39 -2.98 -18.02
C THR A 253 13.40 -3.47 -19.08
N THR A 254 12.13 -3.53 -18.69
CA THR A 254 10.99 -3.87 -19.57
C THR A 254 9.77 -3.04 -19.19
N ARG A 255 8.57 -3.44 -19.62
CA ARG A 255 7.29 -2.82 -19.27
C ARG A 255 6.32 -3.86 -18.76
N LEU A 256 5.53 -3.51 -17.74
CA LEU A 256 4.35 -4.29 -17.36
C LEU A 256 3.18 -4.00 -18.28
N THR A 257 2.42 -5.05 -18.59
CA THR A 257 1.22 -5.01 -19.42
C THR A 257 0.08 -5.75 -18.73
N ARG A 258 -1.14 -5.52 -19.22
CA ARG A 258 -2.30 -6.34 -18.90
C ARG A 258 -2.09 -7.78 -19.40
N PRO A 259 -2.88 -8.77 -18.92
CA PRO A 259 -2.77 -10.15 -19.40
C PRO A 259 -2.93 -10.31 -20.92
N ASP A 260 -3.67 -9.42 -21.58
CA ASP A 260 -3.90 -9.38 -23.02
C ASP A 260 -2.78 -8.65 -23.81
N GLY A 261 -1.74 -8.15 -23.11
CA GLY A 261 -0.63 -7.40 -23.68
C GLY A 261 -0.89 -5.89 -23.84
N ALA A 262 -2.09 -5.40 -23.52
CA ALA A 262 -2.39 -3.98 -23.59
C ALA A 262 -1.63 -3.18 -22.51
N PRO A 263 -1.35 -1.88 -22.74
CA PRO A 263 -0.74 -1.04 -21.71
C PRO A 263 -1.67 -0.86 -20.50
N LEU A 264 -1.05 -0.71 -19.33
CA LEU A 264 -1.74 -0.41 -18.08
C LEU A 264 -2.32 1.01 -18.07
N ASP A 265 -3.44 1.20 -17.36
CA ASP A 265 -4.06 2.50 -17.10
C ASP A 265 -3.08 3.39 -16.32
N PRO A 266 -2.88 4.66 -16.74
CA PRO A 266 -2.07 5.59 -15.98
C PRO A 266 -2.60 5.91 -14.58
N ARG A 267 -3.90 5.72 -14.31
CA ARG A 267 -4.59 5.92 -13.03
C ARG A 267 -4.88 4.57 -12.36
N ARG A 268 -3.83 3.96 -11.85
CA ARG A 268 -3.86 2.67 -11.16
C ARG A 268 -3.32 2.78 -9.74
N ARG A 269 -3.63 1.77 -8.92
CA ARG A 269 -3.06 1.61 -7.59
C ARG A 269 -2.09 0.44 -7.60
N VAL A 270 -0.99 0.57 -6.86
CA VAL A 270 -0.01 -0.49 -6.62
C VAL A 270 0.05 -0.77 -5.13
N VAL A 271 0.07 -2.05 -4.75
CA VAL A 271 0.37 -2.50 -3.38
C VAL A 271 1.54 -3.45 -3.46
N SER A 272 2.60 -3.18 -2.70
CA SER A 272 3.79 -4.02 -2.67
C SER A 272 3.79 -4.88 -1.40
N ARG A 273 3.88 -6.21 -1.55
CA ARG A 273 3.99 -7.15 -0.41
C ARG A 273 5.06 -8.21 -0.72
N GLY A 274 6.17 -8.18 -0.01
CA GLY A 274 7.30 -9.09 -0.20
C GLY A 274 7.69 -9.21 -1.68
N PRO A 275 7.59 -10.40 -2.29
CA PRO A 275 7.98 -10.63 -3.68
C PRO A 275 6.95 -10.17 -4.71
N ARG A 276 5.82 -9.55 -4.30
CA ARG A 276 4.68 -9.28 -5.18
C ARG A 276 4.38 -7.80 -5.32
N LEU A 277 4.07 -7.42 -6.56
CA LEU A 277 3.43 -6.16 -6.91
C LEU A 277 1.99 -6.45 -7.32
N TYR A 278 1.03 -5.98 -6.54
CA TYR A 278 -0.38 -6.03 -6.89
C TYR A 278 -0.79 -4.74 -7.58
N VAL A 279 -1.46 -4.86 -8.72
CA VAL A 279 -1.87 -3.73 -9.55
C VAL A 279 -3.39 -3.76 -9.74
N ARG A 280 -4.04 -2.63 -9.48
CA ARG A 280 -5.49 -2.44 -9.68
C ARG A 280 -5.75 -1.22 -10.55
N GLU A 281 -6.61 -1.40 -11.54
CA GLU A 281 -7.02 -0.35 -12.47
C GLU A 281 -8.53 -0.15 -12.42
N LYS A 282 -9.06 0.88 -13.07
CA LYS A 282 -10.52 0.99 -13.30
C LYS A 282 -11.00 -0.27 -14.05
N PRO A 283 -12.15 -0.85 -13.67
CA PRO A 283 -13.19 -0.33 -12.76
C PRO A 283 -13.01 -0.69 -11.27
N TYR A 284 -11.79 -1.01 -10.83
CA TYR A 284 -11.40 -1.32 -9.44
C TYR A 284 -11.89 -2.67 -8.89
N THR A 285 -12.40 -3.52 -9.78
CA THR A 285 -12.96 -4.84 -9.44
C THR A 285 -11.92 -5.96 -9.42
N GLU A 286 -10.71 -5.73 -9.92
CA GLU A 286 -9.72 -6.77 -10.14
C GLU A 286 -8.33 -6.34 -9.68
N TRP A 287 -7.66 -7.24 -8.99
CA TRP A 287 -6.23 -7.20 -8.74
C TRP A 287 -5.52 -8.12 -9.72
N TYR A 288 -4.42 -7.63 -10.27
CA TYR A 288 -3.44 -8.40 -11.00
C TYR A 288 -2.13 -8.43 -10.21
N VAL A 289 -1.25 -9.39 -10.48
CA VAL A 289 0.00 -9.56 -9.73
C VAL A 289 1.19 -9.83 -10.65
N LEU A 290 2.32 -9.24 -10.29
CA LEU A 290 3.66 -9.70 -10.66
C LEU A 290 4.30 -10.36 -9.43
N ASP A 291 4.79 -11.59 -9.56
CA ASP A 291 5.55 -12.27 -8.49
C ASP A 291 6.99 -12.53 -8.97
N ILE A 292 7.97 -11.88 -8.33
CA ILE A 292 9.38 -12.02 -8.70
C ILE A 292 10.07 -13.23 -8.05
N SER A 293 9.35 -14.02 -7.26
CA SER A 293 9.88 -15.25 -6.65
C SER A 293 10.06 -16.37 -7.67
N GLU A 294 9.22 -16.42 -8.71
CA GLU A 294 9.17 -17.47 -9.72
C GLU A 294 10.47 -17.53 -10.55
N ARG A 295 11.28 -18.58 -10.40
CA ARG A 295 12.63 -18.67 -11.00
C ARG A 295 12.64 -18.83 -12.53
N GLY A 296 11.52 -19.17 -13.17
CA GLY A 296 11.46 -19.49 -14.60
C GLY A 296 11.28 -18.30 -15.55
N ARG A 297 11.06 -17.08 -15.02
CA ARG A 297 10.78 -15.88 -15.84
C ARG A 297 11.96 -14.91 -15.95
N TRP A 298 13.05 -15.16 -15.21
CA TRP A 298 14.04 -14.12 -14.89
C TRP A 298 15.49 -14.60 -15.01
N PHE A 299 15.85 -15.17 -16.17
CA PHE A 299 17.23 -15.32 -16.67
C PHE A 299 17.22 -15.30 -18.19
#